data_AF-A0A7Y3EHS0-F1
#
_entry.id   AF-A0A7Y3EHS0-F1
#
_cell.length_a   1.000
_cell.length_b   1.000
_cell.length_c   1.000
_cell.angle_alpha   90.00
_cell.angle_beta   90.00
_cell.angle_gamma   90.00
#
_symmetry.space_group_name_H-M   'P 1'
#
loop_
_entity.id
_entity.type
_entity.pdbx_description
1 polymer ?
#
loop_
_entity_poly.entity_id
_entity_poly.type
_entity_poly.pdbx_seq_one_letter_code
_entity_poly.pdbx_strand_id
1 'polypeptide(L)' 'IIIKGCSQKPVPENAYIHLISRLEGVARSIQYGEACSSVPLYKKSKIK' A
#
# COMPACT_ATOMS: atom_id res chain seq x y z
N ILE A 1 0.93 -4.54 4.50
CA ILE A 1 2.15 -4.06 3.80
C ILE A 1 2.04 -2.56 3.70
N ILE A 2 3.12 -1.84 3.99
CA ILE A 2 3.20 -0.38 3.90
C ILE A 2 4.00 -0.04 2.64
N ILE A 3 3.41 0.73 1.72
CA ILE A 3 3.98 1.00 0.39
C ILE A 3 4.93 2.19 0.36
N LYS A 4 4.68 3.22 1.16
CA LYS A 4 5.53 4.42 1.23
C LYS A 4 6.06 4.58 2.65
N GLY A 5 7.33 4.27 2.86
CA GLY A 5 8.02 4.57 4.12
C GLY A 5 8.54 6.01 4.16
N CYS A 6 9.48 6.28 5.07
CA CYS A 6 10.15 7.58 5.25
C CYS A 6 11.10 7.96 4.08
N SER A 7 10.89 7.42 2.88
CA SER A 7 11.78 7.61 1.74
C SER A 7 11.45 8.89 0.99
N GLN A 8 12.46 9.74 0.79
CA GLN A 8 12.36 11.00 0.03
C GLN A 8 12.66 10.81 -1.46
N LYS A 9 12.74 9.56 -1.92
CA LYS A 9 12.98 9.28 -3.34
C LYS A 9 11.77 9.77 -4.16
N PRO A 10 12.00 10.48 -5.27
CA PRO A 10 10.92 10.89 -6.17
C PRO A 10 10.41 9.65 -6.91
N VAL A 11 9.40 8.99 -6.34
CA VAL A 11 8.68 7.89 -6.97
C VAL A 11 7.44 8.49 -7.61
N PRO A 12 7.21 8.28 -8.92
CA PRO A 12 6.05 8.81 -9.61
C PRO A 12 4.77 8.15 -9.07
N GLU A 13 3.68 8.92 -9.03
CA GLU A 13 2.43 8.48 -8.39
C GLU A 13 1.82 7.24 -9.05
N ASN A 14 1.97 7.12 -10.37
CA ASN A 14 1.52 5.97 -11.14
C ASN A 14 2.16 4.65 -10.68
N ALA A 15 3.40 4.66 -10.22
CA ALA A 15 4.10 3.47 -9.75
C ALA A 15 3.41 2.88 -8.52
N TYR A 16 2.88 3.73 -7.63
CA TYR A 16 2.12 3.27 -6.46
C TYR A 16 0.80 2.60 -6.88
N ILE A 17 0.10 3.15 -7.88
CA ILE A 17 -1.15 2.56 -8.40
C ILE A 17 -0.88 1.17 -8.98
N HIS A 18 0.14 1.03 -9.84
CA HIS A 18 0.52 -0.26 -10.42
C HIS A 18 0.97 -1.26 -9.35
N LEU A 19 1.72 -0.81 -8.34
CA LEU A 19 2.14 -1.66 -7.23
C LEU A 19 0.93 -2.18 -6.43
N ILE A 20 0.00 -1.31 -6.08
CA ILE A 20 -1.22 -1.67 -5.33
C ILE A 20 -2.00 -2.73 -6.12
N SER A 21 -2.29 -2.47 -7.40
CA SER A 21 -3.04 -3.39 -8.26
C SER A 21 -2.43 -4.79 -8.30
N ARG A 22 -1.10 -4.89 -8.31
CA ARG A 22 -0.41 -6.20 -8.28
C ARG A 22 -0.42 -6.87 -6.90
N LEU A 23 -0.53 -6.08 -5.83
CA LEU A 23 -0.50 -6.56 -4.45
C LEU A 23 -1.87 -6.97 -3.91
N GLU A 24 -2.99 -6.48 -4.45
CA GLU A 24 -4.35 -6.79 -3.93
C GLU A 24 -4.64 -8.30 -3.86
N GLY A 25 -4.08 -9.11 -4.76
CA GLY A 25 -4.25 -10.57 -4.77
C GLY A 25 -3.35 -11.34 -3.79
N VAL A 26 -2.26 -10.72 -3.34
CA VAL A 26 -1.19 -11.38 -2.54
C VAL A 26 -1.25 -10.90 -1.09
N ALA A 27 -1.41 -9.60 -0.88
CA ALA A 27 -1.38 -8.97 0.42
C ALA A 27 -2.76 -9.00 1.09
N ARG A 28 -2.78 -9.33 2.38
CA ARG A 28 -4.01 -9.28 3.18
C ARG A 28 -4.44 -7.84 3.53
N SER A 29 -3.48 -6.93 3.63
CA SER A 29 -3.73 -5.50 3.82
C SER A 29 -2.62 -4.67 3.19
N ILE A 30 -3.01 -3.53 2.63
CA ILE A 30 -2.13 -2.55 1.99
C ILE A 30 -2.43 -1.18 2.59
N GLN A 31 -1.38 -0.50 3.00
CA GLN A 31 -1.42 0.82 3.62
C GLN A 31 -0.41 1.73 2.90
N TYR A 32 -0.71 3.02 2.87
CA TYR A 32 0.15 4.04 2.26
C TYR A 32 0.48 5.13 3.28
N GLY A 33 1.75 5.50 3.36
CA GLY A 33 2.26 6.43 4.37
C GLY A 33 3.13 5.73 5.42
N GLU A 34 3.68 6.49 6.37
CA GLU A 34 4.68 6.02 7.31
C GLU A 34 4.10 5.05 8.35
N ALA A 35 4.94 4.24 8.99
CA ALA A 35 4.47 3.26 9.99
C ALA A 35 3.59 3.87 11.09
N CYS A 36 3.95 5.07 11.55
CA CYS A 36 3.22 5.81 12.57
C CYS A 36 2.05 6.65 12.00
N SER A 37 1.93 6.77 10.68
CA SER A 37 0.98 7.67 10.00
C SER A 37 0.62 7.12 8.62
N SER A 38 0.01 5.94 8.60
CA SER A 38 -0.39 5.26 7.37
C SER A 38 -1.91 5.21 7.21
N VAL A 39 -2.37 5.39 5.98
CA VAL A 39 -3.77 5.31 5.58
C VAL A 39 -4.01 3.91 5.00
N PRO A 40 -5.03 3.17 5.47
CA PRO A 40 -5.40 1.89 4.87
C PRO A 40 -6.03 2.12 3.50
N LEU A 41 -5.44 1.53 2.46
CA LEU A 41 -5.95 1.62 1.09
C LEU A 41 -6.71 0.36 0.68
N TYR A 42 -6.22 -0.81 1.11
CA TYR A 42 -6.85 -2.08 0.80
C TYR A 42 -6.79 -3.01 2.00
N LYS A 43 -7.88 -3.73 2.24
CA LYS A 43 -7.95 -4.79 3.24
C LYS A 43 -8.78 -5.91 2.65
N LYS A 44 -8.17 -7.09 2.52
CA LYS A 44 -8.88 -8.27 2.08
C LYS A 44 -9.95 -8.60 3.11
N SER A 45 -11.21 -8.48 2.72
CA SER A 45 -12.33 -8.89 3.55
C SER A 45 -12.16 -10.37 3.89
N LYS A 46 -12.18 -10.70 5.18
CA LYS A 46 -12.30 -12.11 5.57
C LYS A 46 -13.70 -12.54 5.17
N ILE A 47 -13.81 -13.46 4.22
CA ILE A 47 -15.03 -14.23 4.03
C ILE A 47 -15.23 -14.98 5.36
N LYS A 48 -16.35 -14.69 6.02
CA LYS A 48 -16.75 -15.32 7.28
C LYS A 48 -17.29 -16.71 6.99
#